data_AF-A0A936PWQ5-F1
#
_entry.id   AF-A0A936PWQ5-F1
#
_cell.length_a   1.000
_cell.length_b   1.000
_cell.length_c   1.000
_cell.angle_alpha   90.00
_cell.angle_beta   90.00
_cell.angle_gamma   90.00
#
_symmetry.space_group_name_H-M   'P 1'
#
loop_
_entity.id
_entity.type
_entity.pdbx_description
1 polymer ?
#
loop_
_entity_poly.entity_id
_entity_poly.type
_entity_poly.pdbx_seq_one_letter_code
_entity_poly.pdbx_strand_id
1 'polypeptide(L)'
;MAPEDAAEIEQKVAVVRPIKRAPPRSKLAELSEAPALMWLKLAVRPLVEKPAVSEAAYRLRIIQDVYDRVDDTITDLTRDADRCGDCRRCEDFCPTFLPLAQIGASPRSSDCVLCLYCWWVCPKEAITLTGQLNHLTRQVQRYKTIVETI
;
A
#
# COMPACT_ATOMS: atom_id res chain seq x y z
N MET A 1 -14.48 21.30 -5.23
CA MET A 1 -14.88 20.86 -6.57
C MET A 1 -16.36 20.54 -6.49
N ALA A 2 -17.19 21.29 -7.20
CA ALA A 2 -18.62 21.07 -7.15
C ALA A 2 -18.93 19.74 -7.86
N PRO A 3 -19.91 18.96 -7.41
CA PRO A 3 -20.29 17.70 -8.08
C PRO A 3 -20.72 17.89 -9.54
N GLU A 4 -21.07 19.12 -9.94
CA GLU A 4 -21.41 19.50 -11.32
C GLU A 4 -20.22 19.39 -12.29
N ASP A 5 -18.98 19.58 -11.82
CA ASP A 5 -17.78 19.60 -12.68
C ASP A 5 -17.38 18.21 -13.18
N ALA A 6 -17.59 17.16 -12.37
CA ALA A 6 -17.13 15.80 -12.68
C ALA A 6 -17.96 15.15 -13.80
N ALA A 7 -19.27 15.38 -13.81
CA ALA A 7 -20.17 14.82 -14.83
C ALA A 7 -19.90 15.43 -16.22
N GLU A 8 -19.55 16.72 -16.28
CA GLU A 8 -19.23 17.40 -17.53
C GLU A 8 -17.90 16.91 -18.12
N ILE A 9 -16.91 16.63 -17.27
CA ILE A 9 -15.63 16.05 -17.68
C ILE A 9 -15.82 14.60 -18.15
N GLU A 10 -16.62 13.79 -17.47
CA GLU A 10 -16.93 12.41 -17.87
C GLU A 10 -17.54 12.33 -19.29
N GLN A 11 -18.30 13.35 -19.71
CA GLN A 11 -18.87 13.42 -21.07
C GLN A 11 -17.85 13.79 -22.16
N LYS A 12 -16.78 14.51 -21.79
CA LYS A 12 -15.76 15.00 -22.74
C LYS A 12 -14.57 14.07 -22.90
N VAL A 13 -14.44 13.05 -22.05
CA VAL A 13 -13.31 12.11 -22.06
C VAL A 13 -13.78 10.74 -22.54
N ALA A 14 -13.08 10.18 -23.53
CA ALA A 14 -13.36 8.82 -24.00
C ALA A 14 -13.12 7.81 -22.86
N VAL A 15 -14.13 6.99 -22.56
CA VAL A 15 -14.02 5.91 -21.57
C VAL A 15 -13.06 4.84 -22.09
N VAL A 16 -11.81 4.89 -21.65
CA VAL A 16 -10.78 3.89 -22.02
C VAL A 16 -11.08 2.53 -21.39
N ARG A 17 -11.62 2.51 -20.17
CA ARG A 17 -12.12 1.31 -19.48
C ARG A 17 -13.31 1.64 -18.58
N PRO A 18 -14.37 0.82 -18.59
CA PRO A 18 -15.46 0.96 -17.62
C PRO A 18 -14.96 0.54 -16.24
N ILE A 19 -14.71 1.51 -15.36
CA ILE A 19 -14.37 1.23 -13.97
C ILE A 19 -15.66 0.84 -13.23
N LYS A 20 -15.72 -0.40 -12.75
CA LYS A 20 -16.82 -0.83 -11.87
C LYS A 20 -16.70 -0.06 -10.55
N ARG A 21 -17.66 0.84 -10.28
CA ARG A 21 -17.71 1.56 -9.00
C ARG A 21 -17.86 0.58 -7.85
N ALA A 22 -17.22 0.90 -6.72
CA ALA A 22 -17.37 0.12 -5.51
C ALA A 22 -18.86 0.10 -5.08
N PRO A 23 -19.36 -1.02 -4.54
CA PRO A 23 -20.72 -1.06 -4.01
C PRO A 23 -20.87 -0.03 -2.88
N PRO A 24 -22.07 0.55 -2.70
CA PRO A 24 -22.32 1.51 -1.61
C PRO A 24 -22.05 0.87 -0.25
N ARG A 25 -21.53 1.66 0.68
CA ARG A 25 -21.25 1.21 2.05
C ARG A 25 -22.57 0.85 2.73
N SER A 26 -22.54 -0.17 3.60
CA SER A 26 -23.70 -0.48 4.44
C SER A 26 -23.92 0.62 5.47
N LYS A 27 -25.15 0.76 6.00
CA LYS A 27 -25.43 1.70 7.10
C LYS A 27 -24.58 1.44 8.35
N LEU A 28 -24.23 0.17 8.59
CA LEU A 28 -23.32 -0.22 9.65
C LEU A 28 -21.89 0.25 9.37
N ALA A 29 -21.41 0.15 8.13
CA ALA A 29 -20.10 0.66 7.74
C ALA A 29 -20.02 2.19 7.78
N GLU A 30 -21.12 2.90 7.46
CA GLU A 30 -21.21 4.35 7.64
C GLU A 30 -21.15 4.71 9.13
N LEU A 31 -21.91 4.01 9.96
CA LEU A 31 -21.94 4.24 11.41
C LEU A 31 -20.58 3.92 12.05
N SER A 32 -19.92 2.82 11.67
CA SER A 32 -18.62 2.43 12.23
C SER A 32 -17.49 3.40 11.92
N GLU A 33 -17.64 4.22 10.88
CA GLU A 33 -16.71 5.29 10.51
C GLU A 33 -17.19 6.70 10.89
N ALA A 34 -18.31 6.83 11.60
CA ALA A 34 -18.83 8.12 12.00
C ALA A 34 -17.82 8.82 12.94
N PRO A 35 -17.40 10.08 12.65
CA PRO A 35 -16.42 10.79 13.48
C PRO A 35 -16.80 10.87 14.97
N ALA A 36 -18.10 11.01 15.25
CA ALA A 36 -18.66 11.04 16.61
C ALA A 36 -18.41 9.74 17.41
N LEU A 37 -18.13 8.63 16.73
CA LEU A 37 -17.90 7.31 17.32
C LEU A 37 -16.42 6.89 17.29
N MET A 38 -15.50 7.76 16.86
CA MET A 38 -14.07 7.43 16.78
C MET A 38 -13.49 7.00 18.13
N TRP A 39 -13.87 7.67 19.22
CA TRP A 39 -13.43 7.32 20.58
C TRP A 39 -13.85 5.89 20.95
N LEU A 40 -15.06 5.48 20.57
CA LEU A 40 -15.57 4.13 20.82
C LEU A 40 -14.79 3.11 19.99
N LYS A 41 -14.51 3.42 18.72
CA LYS A 41 -13.70 2.58 17.83
C LYS A 41 -12.30 2.32 18.40
N LEU A 42 -11.67 3.36 18.96
CA LEU A 42 -10.38 3.23 19.65
C LEU A 42 -10.49 2.39 20.92
N ALA A 43 -11.54 2.60 21.72
CA ALA A 43 -11.76 1.85 22.97
C ALA A 43 -12.01 0.35 22.72
N VAL A 44 -12.73 -0.01 21.65
CA VAL A 44 -13.02 -1.41 21.29
C VAL A 44 -11.95 -2.05 20.41
N ARG A 45 -10.87 -1.34 20.05
CA ARG A 45 -9.78 -1.82 19.20
C ARG A 45 -9.23 -3.20 19.61
N PRO A 46 -8.97 -3.48 20.91
CA PRO A 46 -8.49 -4.81 21.32
C PRO A 46 -9.47 -5.95 21.07
N LEU A 47 -10.77 -5.64 20.96
CA LEU A 47 -11.80 -6.62 20.63
C LEU A 47 -11.93 -6.80 19.11
N VAL A 48 -11.93 -5.71 18.35
CA VAL A 48 -12.07 -5.76 16.89
C VAL A 48 -10.81 -6.24 16.18
N GLU A 49 -9.64 -6.20 16.82
CA GLU A 49 -8.39 -6.81 16.29
C GLU A 49 -8.37 -8.35 16.44
N LYS A 50 -9.34 -8.96 17.16
CA LYS A 50 -9.40 -10.43 17.25
C LYS A 50 -9.78 -11.02 15.89
N PRO A 51 -9.08 -12.06 15.39
CA PRO A 51 -9.32 -12.62 14.06
C PRO A 51 -10.78 -12.98 13.77
N ALA A 52 -11.47 -13.59 14.75
CA ALA A 52 -12.88 -13.96 14.60
C ALA A 52 -13.81 -12.75 14.44
N VAL A 53 -13.49 -11.61 15.06
CA VAL A 53 -14.28 -10.38 14.99
C VAL A 53 -14.00 -9.64 13.68
N SER A 54 -12.73 -9.53 13.28
CA SER A 54 -12.34 -8.98 11.98
C SER A 54 -12.99 -9.74 10.82
N GLU A 55 -12.97 -11.08 10.88
CA GLU A 55 -13.57 -11.94 9.85
C GLU A 55 -15.10 -11.79 9.80
N ALA A 56 -15.76 -11.68 10.96
CA ALA A 56 -17.18 -11.37 11.01
C ALA A 56 -17.49 -9.99 10.42
N ALA A 57 -16.72 -8.96 10.78
CA ALA A 57 -16.88 -7.60 10.27
C ALA A 57 -16.64 -7.52 8.75
N TYR A 58 -15.69 -8.26 8.21
CA TYR A 58 -15.43 -8.36 6.77
C TYR A 58 -16.61 -9.02 6.04
N ARG A 59 -17.10 -10.16 6.52
CA ARG A 59 -18.27 -10.84 5.94
C ARG A 59 -19.55 -10.00 5.99
N LEU A 60 -19.71 -9.20 7.04
CA LEU A 60 -20.80 -8.23 7.19
C LEU A 60 -20.59 -6.92 6.39
N ARG A 61 -19.47 -6.81 5.65
CA ARG A 61 -19.09 -5.62 4.87
C ARG A 61 -19.04 -4.34 5.70
N ILE A 62 -18.67 -4.47 6.97
CA ILE A 62 -18.38 -3.35 7.88
C ILE A 62 -16.98 -2.82 7.57
N ILE A 63 -16.03 -3.74 7.37
CA ILE A 63 -14.67 -3.44 6.92
C ILE A 63 -14.42 -4.04 5.53
N GLN A 64 -13.49 -3.44 4.79
CA GLN A 64 -13.13 -3.89 3.44
C GLN A 64 -11.85 -4.73 3.42
N ASP A 65 -10.99 -4.59 4.43
CA ASP A 65 -9.74 -5.34 4.57
C ASP A 65 -9.65 -5.96 5.95
N VAL A 66 -9.07 -7.16 6.01
CA VAL A 66 -8.58 -7.78 7.24
C VAL A 66 -7.08 -7.56 7.25
N TYR A 67 -6.64 -6.56 8.00
CA TYR A 67 -5.23 -6.30 8.23
C TYR A 67 -4.75 -7.10 9.44
N ASP A 68 -3.68 -7.87 9.28
CA ASP A 68 -3.03 -8.61 10.36
C ASP A 68 -1.66 -7.98 10.64
N ARG A 69 -1.32 -7.81 11.92
CA ARG A 69 0.00 -7.28 12.31
C ARG A 69 1.14 -8.19 11.90
N VAL A 70 0.87 -9.47 11.63
CA VAL A 70 1.85 -10.36 11.03
C VAL A 70 2.35 -9.82 9.69
N ASP A 71 1.59 -9.00 8.97
CA ASP A 71 2.02 -8.43 7.68
C ASP A 71 3.04 -7.30 7.81
N ASP A 72 3.18 -6.70 9.00
CA ASP A 72 4.11 -5.60 9.29
C ASP A 72 5.52 -6.08 9.66
N THR A 73 5.96 -7.22 9.11
CA THR A 73 7.27 -7.79 9.48
C THR A 73 8.44 -7.21 8.71
N ILE A 74 8.21 -6.43 7.66
CA ILE A 74 9.28 -5.77 6.90
C ILE A 74 9.72 -4.54 7.67
N THR A 75 10.91 -4.58 8.25
CA THR A 75 11.44 -3.53 9.12
C THR A 75 12.49 -2.66 8.45
N ASP A 76 13.16 -3.21 7.43
CA ASP A 76 14.21 -2.49 6.72
C ASP A 76 14.41 -2.96 5.27
N LEU A 77 15.17 -2.17 4.51
CA LEU A 77 15.68 -2.54 3.21
C LEU A 77 17.13 -2.08 3.04
N THR A 78 17.94 -2.92 2.38
CA THR A 78 19.37 -2.66 2.17
C THR A 78 19.71 -2.79 0.70
N ARG A 79 20.54 -1.88 0.18
CA ARG A 79 21.03 -1.93 -1.20
C ARG A 79 22.41 -2.58 -1.24
N ASP A 80 22.54 -3.63 -2.04
CA ASP A 80 23.80 -4.27 -2.42
C ASP A 80 24.43 -3.47 -3.57
N ALA A 81 25.58 -2.85 -3.30
CA ALA A 81 26.28 -2.02 -4.27
C ALA A 81 26.89 -2.84 -5.43
N ASP A 82 27.27 -4.09 -5.18
CA ASP A 82 27.92 -4.94 -6.18
C ASP A 82 26.91 -5.49 -7.19
N ARG A 83 25.67 -5.73 -6.73
CA ARG A 83 24.53 -6.08 -7.60
C ARG A 83 23.90 -4.86 -8.26
N CYS A 84 24.11 -3.67 -7.71
CA CYS A 84 23.56 -2.43 -8.22
C CYS A 84 24.27 -2.04 -9.53
N GLY A 85 23.51 -1.98 -10.63
CA GLY A 85 24.00 -1.45 -11.90
C GLY A 85 23.98 0.09 -11.92
N ASP A 86 23.87 0.63 -13.13
CA ASP A 86 23.86 2.07 -13.43
C ASP A 86 22.45 2.67 -13.58
N CYS A 87 21.40 1.85 -13.45
CA CYS A 87 20.02 2.35 -13.49
C CYS A 87 19.70 3.24 -12.27
N ARG A 88 18.81 4.21 -12.43
CA ARG A 88 18.37 5.13 -11.36
C ARG A 88 16.89 4.98 -10.98
N ARG A 89 16.25 3.88 -11.41
CA ARG A 89 14.80 3.65 -11.20
C ARG A 89 14.37 3.77 -9.74
N CYS A 90 15.16 3.29 -8.79
CA CYS A 90 14.79 3.39 -7.39
C CYS A 90 14.71 4.84 -6.88
N GLU A 91 15.53 5.74 -7.43
CA GLU A 91 15.50 7.19 -7.18
C GLU A 91 14.29 7.82 -7.89
N ASP A 92 14.06 7.48 -9.16
CA ASP A 92 12.92 8.01 -9.95
C ASP A 92 11.56 7.69 -9.32
N PHE A 93 11.43 6.51 -8.71
CA PHE A 93 10.21 6.04 -8.06
C PHE A 93 10.17 6.34 -6.55
N CYS A 94 11.18 7.00 -5.98
CA CYS A 94 11.18 7.35 -4.57
C CYS A 94 10.18 8.50 -4.31
N PRO A 95 9.11 8.29 -3.52
CA PRO A 95 8.10 9.34 -3.30
C PRO A 95 8.62 10.51 -2.45
N THR A 96 9.74 10.31 -1.75
CA THR A 96 10.40 11.34 -0.94
C THR A 96 11.66 11.88 -1.60
N PHE A 97 11.90 11.54 -2.87
CA PHE A 97 13.00 12.05 -3.68
C PHE A 97 14.39 11.80 -3.07
N LEU A 98 14.55 10.67 -2.36
CA LEU A 98 15.85 10.28 -1.82
C LEU A 98 16.84 10.06 -2.97
N PRO A 99 18.06 10.63 -2.88
CA PRO A 99 19.07 10.36 -3.87
C PRO A 99 19.51 8.90 -3.81
N LEU A 100 19.98 8.34 -4.93
CA LEU A 100 20.41 6.93 -5.05
C LEU A 100 21.36 6.49 -3.92
N ALA A 101 22.27 7.38 -3.50
CA ALA A 101 23.23 7.11 -2.43
C ALA A 101 22.57 6.84 -1.06
N GLN A 102 21.36 7.35 -0.82
CA GLN A 102 20.62 7.17 0.43
C GLN A 102 19.60 6.02 0.36
N ILE A 103 19.30 5.48 -0.82
CA ILE A 103 18.37 4.36 -0.97
C ILE A 103 19.02 3.07 -0.49
N GLY A 104 18.41 2.47 0.55
CA GLY A 104 18.90 1.25 1.19
C GLY A 104 20.25 1.41 1.89
N ALA A 105 20.61 2.65 2.24
CA ALA A 105 21.77 2.94 3.06
C ALA A 105 21.51 2.56 4.53
N SER A 106 22.58 2.22 5.25
CA SER A 106 22.55 2.01 6.70
C SER A 106 23.48 3.02 7.38
N PRO A 107 22.99 3.87 8.30
CA PRO A 107 21.60 3.94 8.77
C PRO A 107 20.63 4.45 7.69
N ARG A 108 19.37 4.00 7.76
CA ARG A 108 18.30 4.44 6.85
C ARG A 108 18.05 5.94 7.02
N SER A 109 17.92 6.66 5.90
CA SER A 109 17.53 8.07 5.90
C SER A 109 16.21 8.30 6.64
N SER A 110 16.11 9.40 7.39
CA SER A 110 14.87 9.80 8.09
C SER A 110 13.70 10.05 7.15
N ASP A 111 13.99 10.40 5.89
CA ASP A 111 12.97 10.67 4.87
C ASP A 111 12.52 9.39 4.16
N CYS A 112 13.11 8.23 4.50
CA CYS A 112 12.66 6.94 3.97
C CYS A 112 11.43 6.45 4.74
N VAL A 113 10.29 6.39 4.05
CA VAL A 113 9.01 5.91 4.59
C VAL A 113 8.78 4.40 4.42
N LEU A 114 9.81 3.65 4.03
CA LEU A 114 9.77 2.19 3.82
C LEU A 114 8.62 1.71 2.90
N CYS A 115 8.28 2.49 1.86
CA CYS A 115 7.19 2.16 0.92
C CYS A 115 7.50 0.98 -0.04
N LEU A 116 8.74 0.50 -0.05
CA LEU A 116 9.24 -0.61 -0.89
C LEU A 116 9.24 -0.35 -2.41
N TYR A 117 8.91 0.84 -2.90
CA TYR A 117 8.90 1.12 -4.35
C TYR A 117 10.25 0.89 -5.01
N CYS A 118 11.33 1.33 -4.35
CA CYS A 118 12.69 1.07 -4.80
C CYS A 118 12.97 -0.43 -4.97
N TRP A 119 12.49 -1.26 -4.05
CA TRP A 119 12.60 -2.72 -4.12
C TRP A 119 11.80 -3.27 -5.31
N TRP A 120 10.54 -2.83 -5.48
CA TRP A 120 9.66 -3.27 -6.56
C TRP A 120 10.22 -3.00 -7.96
N VAL A 121 10.82 -1.84 -8.18
CA VAL A 121 11.31 -1.42 -9.50
C VAL A 121 12.75 -1.86 -9.80
N CYS A 122 13.49 -2.40 -8.83
CA CYS A 122 14.89 -2.77 -9.03
C CYS A 122 15.00 -4.02 -9.92
N PRO A 123 15.53 -3.92 -11.17
CA PRO A 123 15.57 -5.03 -12.11
C PRO A 123 16.74 -6.00 -11.86
N LYS A 124 17.68 -5.62 -10.97
CA LYS A 124 18.83 -6.44 -10.58
C LYS A 124 18.64 -7.14 -9.25
N GLU A 125 17.48 -6.94 -8.62
CA GLU A 125 17.20 -7.38 -7.26
C GLU A 125 18.34 -6.96 -6.29
N ALA A 126 18.90 -5.77 -6.52
CA ALA A 126 20.00 -5.22 -5.72
C ALA A 126 19.51 -4.65 -4.38
N ILE A 127 18.21 -4.61 -4.14
CA ILE A 127 17.62 -4.20 -2.86
C ILE A 127 17.04 -5.44 -2.20
N THR A 128 17.40 -5.67 -0.95
CA THR A 128 16.95 -6.79 -0.13
C THR A 128 16.09 -6.27 1.00
N LEU A 129 15.06 -7.03 1.39
CA LEU A 129 14.18 -6.68 2.50
C LEU A 129 14.56 -7.48 3.75
N THR A 130 14.46 -6.83 4.91
CA THR A 130 14.57 -7.50 6.22
C THR A 130 13.17 -7.71 6.77
N GLY A 131 12.74 -8.97 6.87
CA GLY A 131 11.40 -9.35 7.34
C GLY A 131 10.80 -10.51 6.56
N GLN A 132 9.56 -10.89 6.89
CA GLN A 132 8.77 -11.83 6.10
C GLN A 132 7.88 -11.06 5.12
N LEU A 133 7.63 -11.63 3.93
CA LEU A 133 6.74 -10.99 2.95
C LEU A 133 5.26 -11.18 3.29
N ASN A 134 4.89 -12.30 3.92
CA ASN A 134 3.51 -12.65 4.26
C ASN A 134 2.55 -12.40 3.09
N HIS A 135 1.51 -11.56 3.26
CA HIS A 135 0.55 -11.25 2.19
C HIS A 135 1.16 -10.59 0.94
N LEU A 136 2.35 -9.99 1.01
CA LEU A 136 3.04 -9.48 -0.19
C LEU A 136 3.45 -10.61 -1.15
N THR A 137 3.67 -11.84 -0.66
CA THR A 137 4.18 -12.96 -1.48
C THR A 137 3.38 -13.16 -2.77
N ARG A 138 2.04 -13.10 -2.67
CA ARG A 138 1.16 -13.27 -3.83
C ARG A 138 1.29 -12.11 -4.83
N GLN A 139 1.46 -10.88 -4.33
CA GLN A 139 1.64 -9.71 -5.18
C GLN A 139 2.98 -9.80 -5.91
N VAL A 140 4.02 -10.24 -5.21
CA VAL A 140 5.37 -10.40 -5.77
C VAL A 140 5.36 -11.40 -6.93
N GLN A 141 4.77 -12.58 -6.71
CA GLN A 141 4.62 -13.60 -7.75
C GLN A 141 3.85 -13.10 -8.99
N ARG A 142 2.89 -12.19 -8.80
CA ARG A 142 2.05 -11.70 -9.89
C ARG A 142 2.63 -10.51 -10.63
N TYR A 143 3.28 -9.60 -9.92
CA TYR A 143 3.57 -8.27 -10.45
C TYR A 143 5.05 -7.90 -10.46
N LYS A 144 5.93 -8.57 -9.69
CA LYS A 144 7.31 -8.09 -9.51
C LYS A 144 8.04 -7.98 -10.84
N THR A 145 8.03 -9.06 -11.61
CA THR A 145 8.65 -9.09 -12.95
C THR A 145 8.02 -8.11 -13.92
N ILE A 146 6.71 -7.87 -13.84
CA ILE A 146 6.03 -6.88 -14.68
C ILE A 146 6.55 -5.47 -14.34
N VAL A 147 6.62 -5.15 -13.05
CA VAL A 147 7.09 -3.84 -12.57
C VAL A 147 8.56 -3.60 -12.90
N GLU A 148 9.40 -4.64 -12.81
CA GLU A 148 10.83 -4.57 -13.19
C GLU A 148 11.06 -4.34 -14.69
N THR A 149 10.05 -4.53 -15.53
CA THR A 149 10.16 -4.28 -16.98
C THR A 149 9.72 -2.89 -17.42
N ILE A 150 9.07 -2.12 -16.53
CA ILE A 150 8.74 -0.69 -16.75
C ILE A 150 10.02 0.12 -16.77
#